data_AF-A0A0C9YK31-F1
#
_entry.id   AF-A0A0C9YK31-F1
#
_cell.length_a   1.000
_cell.length_b   1.000
_cell.length_c   1.000
_cell.angle_alpha   90.00
_cell.angle_beta   90.00
_cell.angle_gamma   90.00
#
_symmetry.space_group_name_H-M   'P 1'
#
loop_
_entity.id
_entity.type
_entity.pdbx_description
1 polymer ?
#
loop_
_entity_poly.entity_id
_entity_poly.type
_entity_poly.pdbx_seq_one_letter_code
_entity_poly.pdbx_strand_id
1 'polypeptide(L)' 'LLLAIQIAQVHIIFKLPDHLGTYLHPLAYVKWFTTLHRCDPVTGLYMVTRST' A
#
# COMPACT_ATOMS: atom_id res chain seq x y z
N LEU A 1 10.66 23.09 1.26
CA LEU A 1 10.22 21.87 0.56
C LEU A 1 9.50 21.00 1.59
N LEU A 2 8.18 21.14 1.75
CA LEU A 2 7.42 20.23 2.63
C LEU A 2 7.43 18.86 1.94
N LEU A 3 8.13 17.89 2.52
CA LEU A 3 8.14 16.52 2.02
C LEU A 3 6.69 16.01 2.01
N ALA A 4 6.18 15.66 0.83
CA ALA A 4 4.82 15.16 0.69
C ALA A 4 4.70 13.81 1.39
N ILE A 5 3.69 13.64 2.25
CA ILE A 5 3.44 12.38 2.95
C ILE A 5 2.81 11.40 1.95
N GLN A 6 3.34 10.18 1.89
CA GLN A 6 2.84 9.11 1.02
C GLN A 6 2.46 7.88 1.86
N ILE A 7 1.34 7.24 1.49
CA ILE A 7 0.85 6.04 2.17
C ILE A 7 1.30 4.80 1.39
N ALA A 8 1.66 3.76 2.12
CA ALA A 8 1.91 2.43 1.58
C ALA A 8 1.13 1.39 2.37
N GLN A 9 0.61 0.38 1.68
CA GLN A 9 0.02 -0.79 2.30
C GLN A 9 0.90 -2.00 2.04
N VAL A 10 1.37 -2.64 3.11
CA VAL A 10 2.20 -3.84 3.03
C VAL A 10 1.33 -5.07 3.27
N HIS A 11 1.37 -6.02 2.35
CA HIS A 11 0.72 -7.33 2.50
C HIS A 11 1.79 -8.39 2.63
N ILE A 12 1.70 -9.21 3.69
CA ILE A 12 2.64 -10.29 3.96
C ILE A 12 1.89 -11.61 3.89
N ILE A 13 2.41 -12.53 3.08
CA ILE A 13 1.91 -13.88 2.88
C ILE A 13 2.86 -14.83 3.60
N PHE A 14 2.45 -15.29 4.78
CA PHE A 14 3.24 -16.22 5.59
C PHE A 14 3.17 -17.66 5.11
N LYS A 15 2.02 -18.07 4.55
CA LYS A 15 1.81 -19.40 3.99
C LYS A 15 1.19 -19.27 2.61
N LEU A 16 1.89 -19.81 1.62
CA LEU A 16 1.39 -19.89 0.25
C LEU A 16 0.63 -21.21 0.08
N PRO A 17 -0.45 -21.24 -0.72
CA PRO A 17 -1.07 -22.50 -1.14
C PRO A 17 -0.05 -23.46 -1.76
N ASP A 18 -0.14 -24.75 -1.40
CA ASP A 18 0.89 -25.75 -1.73
C ASP A 18 1.16 -25.88 -3.24
N HIS A 19 0.15 -25.64 -4.08
CA HIS A 19 0.27 -25.70 -5.55
C HIS A 19 1.08 -24.56 -6.17
N LEU A 20 1.38 -23.49 -5.43
CA LEU A 20 2.20 -22.36 -5.89
C LEU A 20 3.66 -22.49 -5.45
N GLY A 21 4.04 -23.60 -4.82
CA GLY A 21 5.40 -23.89 -4.38
C GLY A 21 5.65 -23.55 -2.90
N THR A 22 6.86 -23.89 -2.44
CA THR A 22 7.29 -23.68 -1.06
C THR A 22 8.30 -22.55 -1.01
N TYR A 23 8.13 -21.63 -0.05
CA TYR A 23 9.06 -20.52 0.18
C TYR A 23 9.62 -20.59 1.59
N LEU A 24 10.93 -20.41 1.71
CA LEU A 24 11.62 -20.40 3.01
C LEU A 24 11.33 -19.14 3.84
N HIS A 25 10.83 -18.09 3.18
CA HIS A 25 10.54 -16.80 3.80
C HIS A 25 9.15 -16.30 3.40
N PRO A 26 8.47 -15.51 4.25
CA PRO A 26 7.21 -14.87 3.89
C PRO A 26 7.37 -13.99 2.65
N LEU A 27 6.40 -14.05 1.75
CA LEU A 27 6.36 -13.16 0.60
C LEU A 27 5.69 -11.85 1.01
N ALA A 28 6.24 -10.72 0.60
CA ALA A 28 5.62 -9.42 0.85
C ALA A 28 5.42 -8.66 -0.46
N TYR A 29 4.29 -7.97 -0.58
CA TYR A 29 4.09 -6.99 -1.65
C TYR A 29 3.63 -5.65 -1.06
N VAL A 30 4.11 -4.57 -1.65
CA VAL A 30 3.79 -3.20 -1.22
C VAL A 30 2.91 -2.53 -2.27
N LYS A 31 1.78 -1.99 -1.84
CA LYS A 31 0.92 -1.11 -2.64
C LYS A 31 1.18 0.33 -2.22
N TRP A 32 1.77 1.10 -3.12
CA TRP A 32 1.95 2.54 -2.93
C TRP A 32 0.68 3.29 -3.34
N PHE A 33 0.40 4.38 -2.63
CA PHE A 33 -0.69 5.30 -2.95
C PHE A 33 -0.13 6.67 -3.30
N THR A 34 -0.94 7.51 -3.95
CA THR A 34 -0.59 8.90 -4.24
C THR A 34 -0.34 9.69 -2.96
N THR A 35 0.41 10.77 -3.09
CA THR A 35 0.71 11.69 -1.99
C THR A 35 -0.57 12.31 -1.42
N LEU A 36 -0.56 12.54 -0.11
CA LEU A 36 -1.64 13.23 0.61
C LEU A 36 -1.56 14.73 0.32
N HIS A 37 -2.20 15.16 -0.78
CA HIS A 37 -2.09 16.54 -1.25
C HIS A 37 -3.33 17.39 -0.94
N ARG A 38 -4.54 16.84 -1.08
CA ARG A 38 -5.79 17.58 -0.88
C ARG A 38 -6.77 16.79 -0.03
N CYS A 39 -7.29 17.44 0.99
CA CYS A 39 -8.39 16.95 1.79
C CYS A 39 -9.72 17.33 1.11
N ASP A 40 -10.64 16.38 1.00
CA ASP A 40 -11.99 16.60 0.50
C ASP A 40 -12.78 17.46 1.50
N PRO A 41 -13.35 18.60 1.07
CA PRO A 41 -13.98 19.55 1.98
C PRO A 41 -15.32 19.06 2.55
N VAL A 42 -15.94 18.03 1.98
CA VAL A 42 -17.23 17.50 2.43
C VAL A 42 -17.04 16.42 3.48
N THR A 43 -16.10 15.50 3.25
CA THR A 43 -15.84 14.34 4.12
C THR A 43 -14.71 14.57 5.11
N GLY A 44 -13.84 15.56 4.88
CA GLY A 44 -12.65 15.78 5.70
C GLY A 44 -11.58 14.70 5.53
N LEU A 45 -11.66 13.90 4.46
CA LEU A 45 -10.73 12.80 4.19
C LEU A 45 -9.78 13.13 3.03
N TYR A 46 -8.58 12.56 3.06
CA TYR A 46 -7.67 12.61 1.93
C TYR A 46 -8.04 11.53 0.92
N MET A 47 -8.27 11.95 -0.32
CA MET A 47 -8.44 11.02 -1.42
C MET A 47 -7.07 10.53 -1.90
N VAL A 48 -6.88 9.22 -1.90
CA VAL A 48 -5.66 8.58 -2.42
C VAL A 48 -6.01 7.56 -3.48
N THR A 49 -5.22 7.51 -4.55
CA THR A 49 -5.33 6.46 -5.57
C THR A 49 -4.10 5.57 -5.54
N ARG A 50 -4.22 4.34 -6.04
CA ARG A 50 -3.08 3.42 -6.14
C ARG A 50 -2.08 3.97 -7.17
N SER A 51 -0.81 4.04 -6.78
CA SER A 51 0.27 4.36 -7.71
C SER A 51 0.51 3.18 -8.66
N THR A 52 0.73 3.48 -9.95
CA THR A 52 1.11 2.53 -10.99
C THR A 52 2.58 2.14 -10.90
#